data_AF-A0A3N7H0S7-F1
#
_entry.id   AF-A0A3N7H0S7-F1
#
_cell.length_a   1.000
_cell.length_b   1.000
_cell.length_c   1.000
_cell.angle_alpha   90.00
_cell.angle_beta   90.00
_cell.angle_gamma   90.00
#
_symmetry.space_group_name_H-M   'P 1'
#
loop_
_entity.id
_entity.type
_entity.pdbx_description
1 polymer ?
#
loop_
_entity_poly.entity_id
_entity_poly.type
_entity_poly.pdbx_seq_one_letter_code
_entity_poly.pdbx_strand_id
1 'polypeptide(L)'
;MTLQFITEVLQLVDRYNHEAKRHNSPENDIGSFKKWIARDVSMCDEEVDWEGKENNRSADSVISTMIVRMNRYGKNYFRAAIEGSDLASTDDMIYLITLEAFGPLTKSELIRKNVHDKSAGMSIINRLIKNDLAAQRNNTDDARSKVVELTTRGRSVLEQYMAKVRDASKIVTAQLTRKEKLIL
;
A
#
# COMPACT_ATOMS: atom_id res chain seq x y z
N MET A 1 22.99 -15.13 -36.87
CA MET A 1 21.85 -14.22 -37.05
C MET A 1 21.24 -14.53 -38.40
N THR A 2 19.97 -14.92 -38.48
CA THR A 2 19.32 -15.30 -39.75
C THR A 2 18.86 -14.03 -40.50
N LEU A 3 18.92 -14.04 -41.83
CA LEU A 3 18.44 -12.92 -42.67
C LEU A 3 16.99 -12.54 -42.37
N GLN A 4 16.16 -13.54 -42.05
CA GLN A 4 14.77 -13.38 -41.67
C GLN A 4 14.57 -12.48 -40.44
N PHE A 5 15.35 -12.67 -39.39
CA PHE A 5 15.25 -11.85 -38.18
C PHE A 5 15.61 -10.38 -38.46
N ILE A 6 16.61 -10.14 -39.31
CA ILE A 6 16.99 -8.77 -39.71
C ILE A 6 15.85 -8.10 -40.48
N THR A 7 15.19 -8.84 -41.39
CA THR A 7 14.02 -8.34 -42.12
C THR A 7 12.87 -7.98 -41.19
N GLU A 8 12.57 -8.83 -40.21
CA GLU A 8 11.51 -8.58 -39.21
C GLU A 8 11.80 -7.33 -38.36
N VAL A 9 13.05 -7.14 -37.93
CA VAL A 9 13.46 -5.93 -37.19
C VAL A 9 13.33 -4.68 -38.07
N LEU A 10 13.72 -4.74 -39.35
CA LEU A 10 13.59 -3.62 -40.28
C LEU A 10 12.12 -3.23 -40.51
N GLN A 11 11.22 -4.22 -40.65
CA GLN A 11 9.78 -3.97 -40.76
C GLN A 11 9.21 -3.32 -39.49
N LEU A 12 9.72 -3.68 -38.31
CA LEU A 12 9.29 -3.10 -37.05
C LEU A 12 9.70 -1.62 -36.92
N VAL A 13 10.92 -1.29 -37.36
CA VAL A 13 11.42 0.10 -37.43
C VAL A 13 10.63 0.91 -38.46
N ASP A 14 10.29 0.32 -39.61
CA ASP A 14 9.50 1.00 -40.64
C ASP A 14 8.08 1.34 -40.17
N ARG A 15 7.42 0.41 -39.47
CA ARG A 15 6.12 0.66 -38.83
C ARG A 15 6.17 1.82 -37.83
N TYR A 16 7.18 1.83 -36.95
CA TYR A 16 7.38 2.95 -36.02
C TYR A 16 7.53 4.29 -36.74
N ASN A 17 8.34 4.34 -37.80
CA ASN A 17 8.57 5.57 -38.55
C ASN A 17 7.28 6.10 -39.22
N HIS A 18 6.39 5.21 -39.66
CA HIS A 18 5.10 5.59 -40.23
C HIS A 18 4.15 6.19 -39.18
N GLU A 19 4.13 5.63 -37.97
CA GLU A 19 3.28 6.11 -36.88
C GLU A 19 3.82 7.39 -36.21
N ALA A 20 5.14 7.49 -36.05
CA ALA A 20 5.81 8.69 -35.54
C ALA A 20 5.52 9.92 -36.42
N LYS A 21 5.48 9.73 -37.75
CA LYS A 21 5.10 10.78 -38.72
C LYS A 21 3.65 11.21 -38.61
N ARG A 22 2.72 10.31 -38.25
CA ARG A 22 1.29 10.63 -38.06
C ARG A 22 1.02 11.44 -36.80
N HIS A 23 1.81 11.22 -35.75
CA HIS A 23 1.61 11.85 -34.44
C HIS A 23 2.52 13.06 -34.15
N ASN A 24 3.27 13.54 -35.15
CA ASN A 24 4.17 14.70 -35.04
C ASN A 24 5.09 14.63 -33.80
N SER A 25 5.62 13.43 -33.51
CA SER A 25 6.46 13.20 -32.35
C SER A 25 7.85 13.82 -32.58
N PRO A 26 8.33 14.70 -31.69
CA PRO A 26 9.49 15.56 -31.97
C PRO A 26 10.85 14.86 -31.89
N GLU A 27 10.92 13.64 -31.33
CA GLU A 27 12.18 12.91 -31.17
C GLU A 27 12.06 11.49 -31.71
N ASN A 28 12.74 11.23 -32.84
CA ASN A 28 12.83 9.91 -33.47
C ASN A 28 14.03 9.14 -32.90
N ASP A 29 14.05 8.97 -31.58
CA ASP A 29 15.15 8.38 -30.82
C ASP A 29 14.84 6.95 -30.33
N ILE A 30 15.87 6.26 -29.85
CA ILE A 30 15.73 4.88 -29.35
C ILE A 30 14.80 4.81 -28.12
N GLY A 31 14.69 5.89 -27.33
CA GLY A 31 13.81 5.96 -26.18
C GLY A 31 12.33 5.94 -26.58
N SER A 32 11.98 6.69 -27.62
CA SER A 32 10.65 6.78 -28.19
C SER A 32 10.25 5.49 -28.91
N PHE A 33 11.19 4.87 -29.63
CA PHE A 33 10.99 3.53 -30.21
C PHE A 33 10.69 2.47 -29.13
N LYS A 34 11.46 2.44 -28.03
CA LYS A 34 11.20 1.51 -26.91
C LYS A 34 9.82 1.69 -26.29
N LYS A 35 9.37 2.94 -26.11
CA LYS A 35 8.03 3.25 -25.59
C LYS A 35 6.93 2.81 -26.56
N TRP A 36 7.14 2.98 -27.87
CA TRP A 36 6.21 2.54 -28.90
C TRP A 36 6.07 1.02 -28.91
N ILE A 37 7.18 0.28 -28.93
CA ILE A 37 7.15 -1.18 -28.82
C ILE A 37 6.41 -1.63 -27.56
N ALA A 38 6.70 -1.02 -26.41
CA ALA A 38 6.04 -1.38 -25.16
C ALA A 38 4.53 -1.13 -25.18
N ARG A 39 4.05 -0.12 -25.92
CA ARG A 39 2.62 0.10 -26.13
C ARG A 39 2.01 -0.91 -27.09
N ASP A 40 2.65 -1.17 -28.21
CA ASP A 40 2.18 -2.11 -29.25
C ASP A 40 2.07 -3.54 -28.70
N VAL A 41 3.08 -3.98 -27.94
CA VAL A 41 3.07 -5.28 -27.24
C VAL A 41 1.99 -5.31 -26.15
N SER A 42 1.72 -4.19 -25.49
CA SER A 42 0.69 -4.09 -24.45
C SER A 42 -0.74 -3.99 -25.01
N MET A 43 -0.91 -3.86 -26.35
CA MET A 43 -2.21 -3.94 -27.04
C MET A 43 -2.53 -5.34 -27.58
N CYS A 44 -1.65 -6.32 -27.34
CA CYS A 44 -2.07 -7.72 -27.42
C CYS A 44 -2.96 -7.99 -26.22
N ASP A 45 -4.29 -7.91 -26.42
CA ASP A 45 -5.28 -8.54 -25.55
C ASP A 45 -5.05 -10.07 -25.60
N GLU A 46 -3.97 -10.54 -24.96
CA GLU A 46 -3.99 -11.90 -24.46
C GLU A 46 -5.18 -11.96 -23.50
N GLU A 47 -6.18 -12.78 -23.82
CA GLU A 47 -7.29 -13.04 -22.90
C GLU A 47 -6.72 -13.58 -21.60
N VAL A 48 -6.44 -12.69 -20.65
CA VAL A 48 -5.94 -13.07 -19.33
C VAL A 48 -7.02 -13.95 -18.71
N ASP A 49 -6.64 -15.16 -18.33
CA ASP A 49 -7.52 -16.06 -17.61
C ASP A 49 -7.44 -15.76 -16.10
N TRP A 50 -8.58 -15.74 -15.42
CA TRP A 50 -8.66 -15.46 -13.99
C TRP A 50 -9.71 -16.34 -13.32
N GLU A 51 -9.51 -16.63 -12.03
CA GLU A 51 -10.35 -17.54 -11.27
C GLU A 51 -11.84 -17.12 -11.30
N GLY A 52 -12.67 -17.95 -11.95
CA GLY A 52 -14.12 -17.75 -12.07
C GLY A 52 -14.56 -16.89 -13.25
N LYS A 53 -13.68 -16.65 -14.24
CA LYS A 53 -14.03 -15.97 -15.50
C LYS A 53 -15.14 -16.73 -16.24
N GLU A 54 -15.06 -18.06 -16.26
CA GLU A 54 -16.08 -18.95 -16.82
C GLU A 54 -17.44 -18.88 -16.12
N ASN A 55 -17.46 -18.32 -14.90
CA ASN A 55 -18.65 -18.12 -14.07
C ASN A 55 -19.13 -16.65 -14.08
N ASN A 56 -18.83 -15.87 -15.13
CA ASN A 56 -19.21 -14.45 -15.29
C ASN A 56 -18.65 -13.50 -14.21
N ARG A 57 -17.50 -13.81 -13.59
CA ARG A 57 -16.84 -12.85 -12.69
C ARG A 57 -16.06 -11.80 -13.47
N SER A 58 -16.31 -10.53 -13.14
CA SER A 58 -15.51 -9.41 -13.66
C SER A 58 -14.14 -9.32 -12.98
N ALA A 59 -13.17 -8.71 -13.67
CA ALA A 59 -11.86 -8.39 -13.09
C ALA A 59 -11.99 -7.56 -11.79
N ASP A 60 -12.90 -6.58 -11.76
CA ASP A 60 -13.18 -5.77 -10.57
C ASP A 60 -13.63 -6.61 -9.37
N SER A 61 -14.46 -7.63 -9.60
CA SER A 61 -14.93 -8.55 -8.56
C SER A 61 -13.77 -9.39 -8.01
N VAL A 62 -12.88 -9.86 -8.88
CA VAL A 62 -11.70 -10.64 -8.49
C VAL A 62 -10.75 -9.77 -7.66
N ILE A 63 -10.41 -8.58 -8.16
CA ILE A 63 -9.54 -7.62 -7.45
C ILE A 63 -10.12 -7.29 -6.08
N SER A 64 -11.40 -6.96 -6.00
CA SER A 64 -12.09 -6.66 -4.73
C SER A 64 -11.99 -7.83 -3.74
N THR A 65 -12.15 -9.06 -4.23
CA THR A 65 -12.01 -10.28 -3.42
C THR A 65 -10.57 -10.45 -2.93
N MET A 66 -9.59 -10.21 -3.80
CA MET A 66 -8.16 -10.30 -3.46
C MET A 66 -7.79 -9.29 -2.39
N ILE A 67 -8.24 -8.03 -2.49
CA ILE A 67 -8.01 -7.00 -1.48
C ILE A 67 -8.55 -7.45 -0.11
N VAL A 68 -9.76 -8.01 -0.06
CA VAL A 68 -10.34 -8.52 1.19
C VAL A 68 -9.52 -9.70 1.75
N ARG A 69 -9.11 -10.64 0.90
CA ARG A 69 -8.26 -11.78 1.29
C ARG A 69 -6.90 -11.30 1.83
N MET A 70 -6.25 -10.36 1.14
CA MET A 70 -4.98 -9.75 1.56
C MET A 70 -5.10 -9.02 2.89
N ASN A 71 -6.17 -8.24 3.10
CA ASN A 71 -6.44 -7.59 4.38
C ASN A 71 -6.59 -8.62 5.51
N ARG A 72 -7.36 -9.69 5.29
CA ARG A 72 -7.52 -10.77 6.29
C ARG A 72 -6.19 -11.47 6.59
N TYR A 73 -5.41 -11.77 5.55
CA TYR A 73 -4.08 -12.36 5.70
C TYR A 73 -3.17 -11.44 6.52
N GLY A 74 -3.05 -10.17 6.14
CA GLY A 74 -2.29 -9.17 6.86
C GLY A 74 -2.70 -9.06 8.34
N LYS A 75 -4.00 -8.95 8.61
CA LYS A 75 -4.53 -8.88 9.99
C LYS A 75 -4.19 -10.11 10.82
N ASN A 76 -4.21 -11.32 10.24
CA ASN A 76 -3.91 -12.55 10.95
C ASN A 76 -2.42 -12.62 11.35
N TYR A 77 -1.50 -12.35 10.42
CA TYR A 77 -0.07 -12.32 10.73
C TYR A 77 0.28 -11.21 11.71
N PHE A 78 -0.33 -10.04 11.55
CA PHE A 78 -0.10 -8.93 12.45
C PHE A 78 -0.64 -9.20 13.87
N ARG A 79 -1.81 -9.86 13.99
CA ARG A 79 -2.32 -10.34 15.28
C ARG A 79 -1.37 -11.34 15.94
N ALA A 80 -0.85 -12.30 15.19
CA ALA A 80 0.13 -13.26 15.73
C ALA A 80 1.42 -12.55 16.19
N ALA A 81 1.86 -11.50 15.49
CA ALA A 81 3.05 -10.74 15.85
C ALA A 81 2.93 -9.98 17.17
N ILE A 82 1.72 -9.52 17.51
CA ILE A 82 1.44 -8.77 18.75
C ILE A 82 0.82 -9.65 19.85
N GLU A 83 0.81 -10.96 19.66
CA GLU A 83 0.31 -11.90 20.66
C GLU A 83 1.10 -11.77 21.98
N GLY A 84 0.38 -11.71 23.09
CA GLY A 84 0.95 -11.46 24.43
C GLY A 84 1.17 -9.98 24.78
N SER A 85 0.84 -9.04 23.88
CA SER A 85 0.87 -7.61 24.21
C SER A 85 -0.35 -7.18 25.04
N ASP A 86 -0.23 -6.03 25.71
CA ASP A 86 -1.33 -5.35 26.41
C ASP A 86 -2.37 -4.72 25.46
N LEU A 87 -2.23 -4.91 24.15
CA LEU A 87 -3.08 -4.32 23.12
C LEU A 87 -4.32 -5.18 22.91
N ALA A 88 -5.49 -4.55 22.83
CA ALA A 88 -6.73 -5.28 22.62
C ALA A 88 -6.97 -5.62 21.14
N SER A 89 -6.34 -4.88 20.22
CA SER A 89 -6.46 -5.14 18.79
C SER A 89 -5.20 -4.72 18.02
N THR A 90 -5.12 -5.20 16.77
CA THR A 90 -4.15 -4.70 15.80
C THR A 90 -4.28 -3.20 15.56
N ASP A 91 -5.50 -2.67 15.63
CA ASP A 91 -5.75 -1.25 15.39
C ASP A 91 -5.17 -0.39 16.53
N ASP A 92 -5.12 -0.90 17.77
CA ASP A 92 -4.40 -0.24 18.87
C ASP A 92 -2.93 -0.03 18.51
N MET A 93 -2.28 -1.07 17.98
CA MET A 93 -0.89 -1.00 17.51
C MET A 93 -0.72 0.05 16.40
N ILE A 94 -1.62 0.06 15.40
CA ILE A 94 -1.53 0.99 14.25
C ILE A 94 -1.71 2.44 14.73
N TYR A 95 -2.61 2.69 15.67
CA TYR A 95 -2.79 4.02 16.26
C TYR A 95 -1.53 4.49 16.99
N LEU A 96 -0.89 3.61 17.78
CA LEU A 96 0.38 3.92 18.44
C LEU A 96 1.49 4.17 17.41
N ILE A 97 1.61 3.34 16.37
CA ILE A 97 2.57 3.55 15.26
C ILE A 97 2.34 4.91 14.59
N THR A 98 1.09 5.30 14.38
CA THR A 98 0.74 6.61 13.79
C THR A 98 1.21 7.76 14.68
N LEU A 99 1.00 7.66 15.99
CA LEU A 99 1.47 8.67 16.96
C LEU A 99 3.00 8.72 17.04
N GLU A 100 3.68 7.58 16.96
CA GLU A 100 5.16 7.55 16.94
C GLU A 100 5.71 8.20 15.66
N ALA A 101 5.06 7.98 14.50
CA ALA A 101 5.52 8.51 13.22
C ALA A 101 5.24 10.01 13.03
N PHE A 102 4.10 10.50 13.52
CA PHE A 102 3.65 11.88 13.29
C PHE A 102 3.68 12.77 14.53
N GLY A 103 4.01 12.22 15.70
CA GLY A 103 3.96 12.92 16.97
C GLY A 103 2.53 13.14 17.49
N PRO A 104 2.34 14.11 18.41
CA PRO A 104 1.03 14.46 18.95
C PRO A 104 0.05 14.88 17.84
N LEU A 105 -1.17 14.34 17.87
CA LEU A 105 -2.21 14.62 16.87
C LEU A 105 -3.54 14.93 17.56
N THR A 106 -4.38 15.77 16.95
CA THR A 106 -5.77 15.85 17.41
C THR A 106 -6.49 14.53 17.19
N LYS A 107 -7.57 14.27 17.95
CA LYS A 107 -8.36 13.03 17.78
C LYS A 107 -8.86 12.87 16.35
N SER A 108 -9.33 13.95 15.73
CA SER A 108 -9.83 13.93 14.36
C SER A 108 -8.75 13.58 13.34
N GLU A 109 -7.53 14.11 13.50
CA GLU A 109 -6.41 13.79 12.62
C GLU A 109 -5.94 12.35 12.78
N LEU A 110 -5.84 11.87 14.01
CA LEU A 110 -5.45 10.51 14.31
C LEU A 110 -6.46 9.51 13.71
N ILE A 111 -7.76 9.75 13.88
CA ILE A 111 -8.83 8.93 13.28
C ILE A 111 -8.75 8.95 11.76
N ARG A 112 -8.59 10.14 11.15
CA ARG A 112 -8.52 10.28 9.69
C ARG A 112 -7.31 9.57 9.10
N LYS A 113 -6.14 9.67 9.74
CA LYS A 113 -4.92 8.97 9.31
C LYS A 113 -5.05 7.45 9.37
N ASN A 114 -5.91 6.94 10.25
CA ASN A 114 -6.18 5.51 10.40
C ASN A 114 -7.41 5.04 9.60
N VAL A 115 -8.02 5.90 8.78
CA VAL A 115 -9.15 5.55 7.88
C VAL A 115 -10.31 4.88 8.62
N HIS A 116 -10.56 5.34 9.86
CA HIS A 116 -11.69 4.87 10.66
C HIS A 116 -12.82 5.89 10.66
N ASP A 117 -14.04 5.40 10.84
CA ASP A 117 -15.14 6.28 11.21
C ASP A 117 -14.91 6.86 12.62
N LYS A 118 -15.63 7.93 12.92
CA LYS A 118 -15.48 8.67 14.18
C LYS A 118 -15.76 7.80 15.41
N SER A 119 -16.73 6.90 15.35
CA SER A 119 -17.13 6.07 16.51
C SER A 119 -16.05 5.02 16.82
N ALA A 120 -15.65 4.25 15.80
CA ALA A 120 -14.63 3.22 15.94
C ALA A 120 -13.30 3.83 16.40
N GLY A 121 -12.90 4.92 15.77
CA GLY A 121 -11.66 5.60 16.10
C GLY A 121 -11.64 6.21 17.50
N MET A 122 -12.77 6.80 17.95
CA MET A 122 -12.89 7.30 19.32
C MET A 122 -12.83 6.18 20.36
N SER A 123 -13.44 5.02 20.08
CA SER A 123 -13.38 3.84 20.96
C SER A 123 -11.94 3.36 21.17
N ILE A 124 -11.15 3.30 20.09
CA ILE A 124 -9.72 2.96 20.15
C ILE A 124 -8.94 3.98 20.97
N ILE A 125 -9.09 5.28 20.67
CA ILE A 125 -8.38 6.34 21.40
C ILE A 125 -8.69 6.30 22.90
N ASN A 126 -9.97 6.16 23.26
CA ASN A 126 -10.36 6.11 24.67
C ASN A 126 -9.79 4.88 25.38
N ARG A 127 -9.69 3.72 24.69
CA ARG A 127 -9.06 2.52 25.22
C ARG A 127 -7.56 2.71 25.42
N LEU A 128 -6.86 3.29 24.45
CA LEU A 128 -5.42 3.58 24.57
C LEU A 128 -5.14 4.53 25.76
N ILE A 129 -5.98 5.55 25.94
CA ILE A 129 -5.87 6.47 27.07
C ILE A 129 -6.16 5.78 28.40
N LYS A 130 -7.23 4.98 28.46
CA LYS A 130 -7.59 4.21 29.66
C LYS A 130 -6.48 3.25 30.09
N ASN A 131 -5.76 2.69 29.12
CA ASN A 131 -4.67 1.74 29.36
C ASN A 131 -3.30 2.44 29.49
N ASP A 132 -3.22 3.77 29.61
CA ASP A 132 -1.97 4.52 29.74
C ASP A 132 -0.96 4.28 28.59
N LEU A 133 -1.45 3.95 27.40
CA LEU A 133 -0.64 3.81 26.19
C LEU A 133 -0.59 5.11 25.39
N ALA A 134 -1.59 5.96 25.56
CA ALA A 134 -1.64 7.31 25.01
C ALA A 134 -2.14 8.28 26.09
N ALA A 135 -1.74 9.54 26.02
CA ALA A 135 -2.22 10.59 26.90
C ALA A 135 -2.90 11.69 26.09
N GLN A 136 -3.84 12.39 26.72
CA GLN A 136 -4.48 13.55 26.14
C GLN A 136 -4.02 14.82 26.87
N ARG A 137 -3.49 15.79 26.14
CA ARG A 137 -3.08 17.09 26.69
C ARG A 137 -3.69 18.25 25.90
N ASN A 138 -3.64 19.44 26.49
CA ASN A 138 -4.00 20.68 25.78
C ASN A 138 -2.97 20.92 24.67
N ASN A 139 -3.45 21.36 23.52
CA ASN A 139 -2.58 21.75 22.42
C ASN A 139 -1.85 23.05 22.79
N THR A 140 -0.56 23.12 22.50
CA THR A 140 0.27 24.31 22.73
C THR A 140 -0.10 25.45 21.80
N ASP A 141 -0.60 25.12 20.60
CA ASP A 141 -0.86 26.10 19.54
C ASP A 141 -2.30 26.63 19.58
N ASP A 142 -3.22 25.81 20.12
CA ASP A 142 -4.61 26.19 20.35
C ASP A 142 -5.13 25.56 21.64
N ALA A 143 -5.15 26.33 22.72
CA ALA A 143 -5.61 25.89 24.04
C ALA A 143 -7.07 25.40 24.08
N ARG A 144 -7.87 25.65 23.03
CA ARG A 144 -9.24 25.13 22.89
C ARG A 144 -9.27 23.70 22.34
N SER A 145 -8.17 23.24 21.76
CA SER A 145 -8.02 21.91 21.19
C SER A 145 -7.17 21.01 22.08
N LYS A 146 -7.42 19.70 22.00
CA LYS A 146 -6.67 18.68 22.74
C LYS A 146 -6.02 17.73 21.76
N VAL A 147 -4.75 17.41 22.02
CA VAL A 147 -3.97 16.44 21.25
C VAL A 147 -3.82 15.15 22.04
N VAL A 148 -3.68 14.06 21.31
CA VAL A 148 -3.33 12.73 21.81
C VAL A 148 -1.88 12.50 21.47
N GLU A 149 -1.11 12.02 22.43
CA GLU A 149 0.30 11.68 22.26
C GLU A 149 0.61 10.35 22.90
N LEU A 150 1.74 9.77 22.49
CA LEU A 150 2.23 8.51 23.03
C LEU A 150 2.80 8.73 24.44
N THR A 151 2.46 7.84 25.39
CA THR A 151 3.11 7.83 26.71
C THR A 151 4.45 7.10 26.63
N THR A 152 5.28 7.23 27.68
CA THR A 152 6.50 6.41 27.82
C THR A 152 6.18 4.91 27.80
N ARG A 153 5.08 4.50 28.46
CA ARG A 153 4.63 3.11 28.44
C ARG A 153 4.19 2.67 27.04
N GLY A 154 3.41 3.50 26.34
CA GLY A 154 3.00 3.25 24.96
C GLY A 154 4.19 3.06 24.02
N ARG A 155 5.25 3.86 24.19
CA ARG A 155 6.51 3.72 23.44
C ARG A 155 7.22 2.41 23.74
N SER A 156 7.33 2.05 25.02
CA SER A 156 7.96 0.79 25.41
C SER A 156 7.22 -0.43 24.84
N VAL A 157 5.87 -0.42 24.86
CA VAL A 157 5.05 -1.46 24.24
C VAL A 157 5.30 -1.52 22.73
N LEU A 158 5.35 -0.38 22.04
CA LEU A 158 5.68 -0.36 20.61
C LEU A 158 7.05 -1.01 20.36
N GLU A 159 8.11 -0.52 21.03
CA GLU A 159 9.48 -1.01 20.85
C GLU A 159 9.60 -2.52 21.06
N GLN A 160 8.91 -3.05 22.07
CA GLN A 160 8.90 -4.48 22.39
C GLN A 160 8.39 -5.35 21.23
N TYR A 161 7.35 -4.90 20.52
CA TYR A 161 6.69 -5.69 19.47
C TYR A 161 7.06 -5.27 18.04
N MET A 162 7.68 -4.10 17.85
CA MET A 162 8.03 -3.56 16.53
C MET A 162 8.93 -4.48 15.69
N ALA A 163 9.83 -5.26 16.33
CA ALA A 163 10.64 -6.24 15.61
C ALA A 163 9.76 -7.35 14.99
N LYS A 164 8.86 -7.94 15.77
CA LYS A 164 7.92 -8.99 15.32
C LYS A 164 6.96 -8.46 14.25
N VAL A 165 6.49 -7.23 14.41
CA VAL A 165 5.65 -6.54 13.41
C VAL A 165 6.38 -6.42 12.07
N ARG A 166 7.64 -5.97 12.08
CA ARG A 166 8.45 -5.86 10.85
C ARG A 166 8.63 -7.22 10.17
N ASP A 167 8.80 -8.28 10.93
CA ASP A 167 8.92 -9.63 10.36
C ASP A 167 7.58 -10.11 9.77
N ALA A 168 6.45 -9.86 10.44
CA ALA A 168 5.13 -10.11 9.86
C ALA A 168 4.90 -9.32 8.57
N SER A 169 5.31 -8.06 8.49
CA SER A 169 5.22 -7.26 7.26
C SER A 169 6.02 -7.85 6.10
N LYS A 170 7.19 -8.46 6.38
CA LYS A 170 7.97 -9.17 5.35
C LYS A 170 7.25 -10.43 4.86
N ILE A 171 6.56 -11.15 5.74
CA ILE A 171 5.78 -12.35 5.37
C ILE A 171 4.59 -11.97 4.49
N VAL A 172 3.87 -10.91 4.83
CA VAL A 172 2.71 -10.43 4.06
C VAL A 172 3.10 -9.96 2.66
N THR A 173 4.29 -9.35 2.52
CA THR A 173 4.80 -8.85 1.23
C THR A 173 5.70 -9.86 0.50
N ALA A 174 5.96 -11.02 1.11
CA ALA A 174 6.86 -12.11 0.70
C ALA A 174 7.67 -11.88 -0.59
N GLN A 175 7.18 -12.42 -1.71
CA GLN A 175 7.89 -12.54 -2.98
C GLN A 175 7.94 -11.25 -3.79
N LEU A 176 7.34 -10.14 -3.31
CA LEU A 176 7.45 -8.87 -3.99
C LEU A 176 8.92 -8.43 -4.03
N THR A 177 9.40 -8.17 -5.24
CA THR A 177 10.70 -7.61 -5.52
C THR A 177 10.84 -6.24 -4.85
N ARG A 178 12.07 -5.77 -4.68
CA ARG A 178 12.32 -4.43 -4.13
C ARG A 178 11.64 -3.34 -4.97
N LYS A 179 11.59 -3.50 -6.29
CA LYS A 179 10.95 -2.54 -7.19
C LYS A 179 9.44 -2.51 -6.96
N GLU A 180 8.80 -3.67 -6.89
CA GLU A 180 7.35 -3.79 -6.62
C GLU A 180 6.97 -3.18 -5.27
N LYS A 181 7.78 -3.43 -4.23
CA LYS A 181 7.57 -2.85 -2.88
C LYS A 181 7.67 -1.32 -2.84
N LEU A 182 8.33 -0.69 -3.81
CA LEU A 182 8.48 0.78 -3.86
C LEU A 182 7.41 1.48 -4.71
N ILE A 183 6.64 0.73 -5.51
CA ILE A 183 5.60 1.28 -6.39
C ILE A 183 4.18 0.94 -5.93
N LEU A 184 4.02 -0.01 -5.01
CA LEU A 184 2.79 -0.32 -4.28
C LEU A 184 2.67 0.59 -3.05
#